data_AF-A0A3D0HD42-F1
#
_entry.id   AF-A0A3D0HD42-F1
#
_cell.length_a   1.000
_cell.length_b   1.000
_cell.length_c   1.000
_cell.angle_alpha   90.00
_cell.angle_beta   90.00
_cell.angle_gamma   90.00
#
_symmetry.space_group_name_H-M   'P 1'
#
loop_
_entity.id
_entity.type
_entity.pdbx_description
1 polymer ?
#
loop_
_entity_poly.entity_id
_entity_poly.type
_entity_poly.pdbx_seq_one_letter_code
_entity_poly.pdbx_strand_id
1 'polypeptide(L)'
;MFDLDRKERRLEEVCREVENPDLWNNPEQAQKITKEKKSLEDLVGSFARLTSGISDARELFAMSLEEGDEAGAEMVAGEVEPVAAEVEKLEFKRMFNQPMDSANCYLEIQAGAGGTEAQ
;
A
#
# COMPACT_ATOMS: atom_id res chain seq x y z
N MET A 1 -0.41 -11.19 2.15
CA MET A 1 0.65 -10.15 2.02
C MET A 1 0.21 -8.80 2.57
N PHE A 2 -0.93 -8.23 2.14
CA PHE A 2 -1.53 -7.06 2.80
C PHE A 2 -2.83 -7.36 3.56
N ASP A 3 -3.34 -8.59 3.49
CA ASP A 3 -4.61 -8.99 4.11
C ASP A 3 -5.75 -8.02 3.69
N LEU A 4 -5.78 -7.70 2.39
CA LEU A 4 -6.65 -6.65 1.83
C LEU A 4 -8.12 -6.94 2.16
N ASP A 5 -8.58 -8.16 1.92
CA ASP A 5 -9.94 -8.60 2.23
C ASP A 5 -10.32 -8.42 3.71
N ARG A 6 -9.34 -8.56 4.62
CA ARG A 6 -9.55 -8.34 6.05
C ARG A 6 -9.61 -6.85 6.36
N LYS A 7 -8.79 -6.04 5.70
CA LYS A 7 -8.77 -4.58 5.87
C LYS A 7 -9.97 -3.91 5.23
N GLU A 8 -10.48 -4.42 4.12
CA GLU A 8 -11.74 -4.02 3.51
C GLU A 8 -12.92 -4.28 4.44
N ARG A 9 -13.01 -5.51 4.99
CA ARG A 9 -14.00 -5.84 6.02
C ARG A 9 -13.91 -4.94 7.24
N ARG A 10 -12.69 -4.69 7.75
CA ARG A 10 -12.48 -3.78 8.88
C ARG A 10 -12.87 -2.34 8.52
N LEU A 11 -12.59 -1.89 7.30
CA LEU A 11 -13.00 -0.57 6.83
C LEU A 11 -14.53 -0.44 6.81
N GLU A 12 -15.24 -1.45 6.32
CA GLU A 12 -16.71 -1.47 6.38
C GLU A 12 -17.25 -1.39 7.82
N GLU A 13 -16.67 -2.18 8.74
CA GLU A 13 -17.03 -2.13 10.16
C GLU A 13 -16.81 -0.73 10.75
N VAL A 14 -15.62 -0.17 10.55
CA VAL A 14 -15.24 1.14 11.08
C VAL A 14 -16.11 2.26 10.47
N CYS A 15 -16.49 2.16 9.19
CA CYS A 15 -17.44 3.09 8.58
C CYS A 15 -18.80 3.06 9.29
N ARG A 16 -19.32 1.87 9.61
CA ARG A 16 -20.58 1.72 10.38
C ARG A 16 -20.44 2.24 11.80
N GLU A 17 -19.29 2.02 12.45
CA GLU A 17 -19.02 2.55 13.78
C GLU A 17 -19.04 4.09 13.79
N VAL A 18 -18.47 4.75 12.77
CA VAL A 18 -18.45 6.21 12.64
C VAL A 18 -19.85 6.80 12.37
N GLU A 19 -20.71 6.06 11.69
CA GLU A 19 -22.11 6.45 11.45
C GLU A 19 -22.96 6.39 12.72
N ASN A 20 -22.54 5.65 13.75
CA ASN A 20 -23.26 5.57 15.01
C ASN A 20 -23.12 6.89 15.82
N PRO A 21 -24.23 7.60 16.10
CA PRO A 21 -24.21 8.82 16.91
C PRO A 21 -23.61 8.62 18.31
N ASP A 22 -23.74 7.42 18.89
CA ASP A 22 -23.25 7.12 20.24
C ASP A 22 -21.72 7.13 20.35
N LEU A 23 -21.00 6.93 19.24
CA LEU A 23 -19.54 7.01 19.22
C LEU A 23 -19.06 8.41 19.66
N TRP A 24 -19.82 9.46 19.31
CA TRP A 24 -19.49 10.85 19.61
C TRP A 24 -19.67 11.20 21.09
N ASN A 25 -20.29 10.33 21.88
CA ASN A 25 -20.35 10.47 23.34
C ASN A 25 -18.99 10.17 24.00
N ASN A 26 -18.06 9.51 23.29
CA ASN A 26 -16.70 9.24 23.75
C ASN A 26 -15.67 9.82 22.75
N PRO A 27 -15.19 11.06 22.96
CA PRO A 27 -14.25 11.73 22.05
C PRO A 27 -12.94 10.97 21.79
N GLU A 28 -12.38 10.30 22.80
CA GLU A 28 -11.13 9.53 22.65
C GLU A 28 -11.33 8.33 21.72
N GLN A 29 -12.45 7.63 21.88
CA GLN A 29 -12.80 6.50 21.03
C GLN A 29 -13.13 6.96 19.60
N ALA A 30 -13.90 8.05 19.46
CA ALA A 30 -14.20 8.64 18.16
C ALA A 30 -12.91 9.04 17.40
N GLN A 31 -11.94 9.65 18.08
CA GLN A 31 -10.66 10.01 17.48
C GLN A 31 -9.86 8.78 17.02
N LYS A 32 -9.83 7.72 17.84
CA LYS A 32 -9.14 6.48 17.51
C LYS A 32 -9.75 5.80 16.28
N ILE A 33 -11.07 5.61 16.27
CA ILE A 33 -11.81 4.99 15.17
C ILE A 33 -11.69 5.82 13.88
N THR A 34 -11.78 7.15 13.97
CA THR A 34 -11.61 8.03 12.80
C THR A 34 -10.19 7.95 12.21
N LYS A 35 -9.16 7.87 13.07
CA LYS A 35 -7.77 7.70 12.62
C LYS A 35 -7.54 6.34 11.97
N GLU A 36 -8.13 5.29 12.54
CA GLU A 36 -8.11 3.95 11.96
C GLU A 36 -8.80 3.93 10.60
N LYS A 37 -10.01 4.52 10.50
CA LYS A 37 -10.77 4.67 9.26
C LYS A 37 -9.92 5.27 8.16
N LYS A 38 -9.36 6.45 8.42
CA LYS A 38 -8.55 7.18 7.43
C LYS A 38 -7.36 6.34 6.95
N SER A 39 -6.69 5.65 7.88
CA SER A 39 -5.53 4.81 7.54
C SER A 39 -5.92 3.61 6.68
N LEU A 40 -7.09 3.00 6.94
CA LEU A 40 -7.65 1.91 6.14
C LEU A 40 -8.15 2.40 4.77
N GLU A 41 -8.84 3.54 4.71
CA GLU A 41 -9.28 4.18 3.46
C GLU A 41 -8.11 4.52 2.55
N ASP A 42 -7.05 5.12 3.11
CA ASP A 42 -5.84 5.46 2.37
C ASP A 42 -5.20 4.21 1.76
N LEU A 43 -5.11 3.13 2.54
CA LEU A 43 -4.51 1.88 2.09
C LEU A 43 -5.39 1.17 1.05
N VAL A 44 -6.62 0.81 1.40
CA VAL A 44 -7.56 0.08 0.54
C VAL A 44 -7.82 0.87 -0.74
N GLY A 45 -8.04 2.18 -0.62
CA GLY A 45 -8.26 3.07 -1.76
C GLY A 45 -7.03 3.16 -2.67
N SER A 46 -5.81 3.12 -2.12
CA SER A 46 -4.60 3.07 -2.96
C SER A 46 -4.51 1.77 -3.76
N PHE A 47 -4.79 0.62 -3.14
CA PHE A 47 -4.83 -0.66 -3.85
C PHE A 47 -5.90 -0.68 -4.94
N ALA A 48 -7.11 -0.20 -4.64
CA ALA A 48 -8.19 -0.13 -5.62
C ALA A 48 -7.82 0.75 -6.82
N ARG A 49 -7.26 1.94 -6.58
CA ARG A 49 -6.82 2.85 -7.66
C ARG A 49 -5.71 2.26 -8.52
N LEU A 50 -4.68 1.67 -7.92
CA LEU A 50 -3.57 1.07 -8.67
C LEU A 50 -4.07 -0.13 -9.49
N THR A 51 -4.94 -0.97 -8.91
CA THR A 51 -5.49 -2.13 -9.61
C THR A 51 -6.33 -1.72 -10.82
N SER A 52 -7.22 -0.74 -10.65
CA SER A 52 -8.03 -0.20 -11.75
C SER A 52 -7.12 0.41 -12.82
N GLY A 53 -6.21 1.30 -12.43
CA GLY A 53 -5.33 1.99 -13.38
C GLY A 53 -4.48 1.04 -14.21
N ILE A 54 -3.97 -0.04 -13.62
CA ILE A 54 -3.22 -1.08 -14.37
C ILE A 54 -4.16 -1.84 -15.32
N SER A 55 -5.37 -2.18 -14.88
CA SER A 55 -6.34 -2.88 -15.73
C SER A 55 -6.73 -2.02 -16.93
N ASP A 56 -7.05 -0.75 -16.69
CA ASP A 56 -7.46 0.22 -17.70
C ASP A 56 -6.31 0.46 -18.70
N ALA A 57 -5.09 0.67 -18.20
CA ALA A 57 -3.90 0.82 -19.06
C ALA A 57 -3.63 -0.43 -19.89
N ARG A 58 -3.81 -1.63 -19.33
CA ARG A 58 -3.65 -2.89 -20.08
C ARG A 58 -4.67 -3.01 -21.21
N GLU A 59 -5.92 -2.63 -20.96
CA GLU A 59 -6.98 -2.66 -21.96
C GLU A 59 -6.71 -1.66 -23.09
N LEU A 60 -6.36 -0.42 -22.74
CA LEU A 60 -6.00 0.61 -23.73
C LEU A 60 -4.78 0.21 -24.56
N PHE A 61 -3.75 -0.33 -23.93
CA PHE A 61 -2.56 -0.81 -24.62
C PHE A 61 -2.89 -1.94 -25.63
N ALA A 62 -3.74 -2.89 -25.23
CA ALA A 62 -4.18 -3.96 -26.12
C ALA A 62 -4.96 -3.42 -27.33
N MET A 63 -5.87 -2.46 -27.11
CA MET A 63 -6.62 -1.80 -28.18
C MET A 63 -5.68 -1.06 -29.16
N SER A 64 -4.71 -0.29 -28.65
CA SER A 64 -3.74 0.41 -29.49
C SER A 64 -2.92 -0.55 -30.36
N LEU A 65 -2.51 -1.70 -29.82
CA LEU A 65 -1.81 -2.73 -30.60
C LEU A 65 -2.70 -3.36 -31.68
N GLU A 66 -3.97 -3.62 -31.37
CA GLU A 66 -4.94 -4.16 -32.34
C GLU A 66 -5.21 -3.17 -33.50
N GLU A 67 -5.21 -1.88 -33.21
CA GLU A 67 -5.42 -0.81 -34.19
C GLU A 67 -4.14 -0.42 -34.95
N GLY A 68 -2.97 -0.93 -34.55
CA GLY A 68 -1.67 -0.56 -35.12
C GLY A 68 -1.20 0.84 -34.73
N ASP A 69 -1.75 1.41 -33.64
CA ASP A 69 -1.35 2.69 -33.08
C ASP A 69 -0.17 2.52 -32.11
N GLU A 70 1.04 2.41 -32.68
CA GLU A 70 2.27 2.29 -31.90
C GLU A 70 2.53 3.50 -30.98
N ALA A 71 2.13 4.70 -31.41
CA ALA A 71 2.31 5.93 -30.63
C ALA A 71 1.38 5.95 -29.40
N GLY A 72 0.12 5.52 -29.56
CA GLY A 72 -0.81 5.34 -28.44
C GLY A 72 -0.33 4.27 -27.47
N ALA A 73 0.19 3.14 -27.97
CA ALA A 73 0.74 2.08 -27.14
C ALA A 73 1.94 2.56 -26.29
N GLU A 74 2.86 3.35 -26.88
CA GLU A 74 4.00 3.92 -26.16
C GLU A 74 3.58 4.95 -25.11
N MET A 75 2.56 5.77 -25.42
CA MET A 75 1.98 6.72 -24.46
C MET A 75 1.41 6.00 -23.23
N VAL A 76 0.58 4.97 -23.45
CA VAL A 76 -0.03 4.19 -22.36
C VAL A 76 1.03 3.47 -21.53
N ALA A 77 2.08 2.93 -22.18
CA ALA A 77 3.20 2.31 -21.46
C ALA A 77 3.90 3.30 -20.52
N GLY A 78 4.09 4.55 -20.94
CA GLY A 78 4.67 5.62 -20.11
C GLY A 78 3.80 5.97 -18.89
N GLU A 79 2.48 5.84 -18.98
CA GLU A 79 1.57 6.10 -17.85
C GLU A 79 1.66 5.03 -16.75
N VAL A 80 2.20 3.84 -17.05
CA VAL A 80 2.36 2.74 -16.09
C VAL A 80 3.65 2.88 -15.25
N GLU A 81 4.67 3.59 -15.72
CA GLU A 81 5.90 3.83 -14.94
C GLU A 81 5.66 4.45 -13.56
N PRO A 82 4.87 5.53 -13.40
CA PRO A 82 4.59 6.10 -12.08
C PRO A 82 3.81 5.15 -11.17
N VAL A 83 3.01 4.25 -11.73
CA VAL A 83 2.28 3.21 -10.97
C VAL A 83 3.26 2.25 -10.30
N ALA A 84 4.35 1.87 -10.99
CA ALA A 84 5.39 1.02 -10.43
C ALA A 84 6.05 1.65 -9.20
N ALA A 85 6.36 2.95 -9.25
CA ALA A 85 6.92 3.70 -8.13
C ALA A 85 5.98 3.77 -6.92
N GLU A 86 4.67 3.86 -7.14
CA GLU A 86 3.67 3.83 -6.06
C GLU A 86 3.53 2.44 -5.43
N VAL A 87 3.62 1.37 -6.23
CA VAL A 87 3.65 -0.01 -5.71
C VAL A 87 4.88 -0.22 -4.81
N GLU A 88 6.06 0.24 -5.24
CA GLU A 88 7.29 0.13 -4.45
C GLU A 88 7.15 0.83 -3.08
N LYS A 89 6.56 2.03 -3.05
CA LYS A 89 6.26 2.74 -1.79
C LYS A 89 5.34 1.94 -0.88
N LEU A 90 4.33 1.25 -1.43
CA LEU A 90 3.43 0.40 -0.65
C LEU A 90 4.15 -0.83 -0.08
N GLU A 91 5.05 -1.44 -0.85
CA GLU A 91 5.89 -2.55 -0.38
C GLU A 91 6.80 -2.13 0.77
N PHE A 92 7.40 -0.95 0.69
CA PHE A 92 8.18 -0.36 1.79
C PHE A 92 7.35 -0.15 3.06
N LYS A 93 6.13 0.38 2.94
CA LYS A 93 5.21 0.53 4.08
C LYS A 93 4.83 -0.81 4.73
N ARG A 94 4.86 -1.92 3.98
CA ARG A 94 4.66 -3.26 4.54
C ARG A 94 5.89 -3.73 5.32
N MET A 95 7.08 -3.56 4.73
CA MET A 95 8.32 -3.98 5.37
C MET A 95 8.51 -3.29 6.73
N PHE A 96 8.08 -2.02 6.83
CA PHE A 96 8.19 -1.20 8.03
C PHE A 96 6.87 -1.06 8.81
N ASN A 97 6.26 -2.19 9.22
CA ASN A 97 4.98 -2.21 9.94
C ASN A 97 5.06 -2.56 11.44
N GLN A 98 6.26 -2.70 11.99
CA GLN A 98 6.52 -2.95 13.40
C GLN A 98 6.71 -1.64 14.18
N PRO A 99 6.39 -1.62 15.48
CA PRO A 99 6.50 -0.40 16.31
C PRO A 99 7.89 0.23 16.36
N MET A 100 8.95 -0.57 16.13
CA MET A 100 10.35 -0.15 16.21
C MET A 100 11.01 0.09 14.85
N ASP A 101 10.27 -0.05 13.75
CA ASP A 101 10.83 0.06 12.40
C ASP A 101 11.34 1.46 12.04
N SER A 102 10.84 2.49 12.73
CA SER A 102 11.34 3.85 12.62
C SER A 102 12.49 4.18 13.59
N ALA A 103 12.86 3.25 14.48
CA ALA A 103 13.91 3.46 15.46
C ALA A 103 15.31 3.23 14.85
N ASN A 104 16.31 3.94 15.36
CA ASN A 104 17.70 3.68 15.01
C ASN A 104 18.07 2.25 15.43
N CYS A 105 18.68 1.49 14.52
CA CYS A 105 19.19 0.16 14.85
C CYS A 105 20.66 0.22 15.27
N TYR A 106 21.04 -0.65 16.19
CA TYR A 106 22.45 -0.98 16.47
C TYR A 106 22.76 -2.29 15.75
N LEU A 107 23.73 -2.24 14.84
CA LEU A 107 24.20 -3.41 14.10
C LEU A 107 25.56 -3.83 14.66
N GLU A 108 25.59 -4.97 15.35
CA GLU A 108 26.83 -5.60 15.80
C GLU A 108 27.11 -6.80 14.90
N ILE A 109 28.23 -6.76 14.18
CA ILE A 109 28.67 -7.87 13.32
C ILE A 109 29.72 -8.64 14.11
N GLN A 110 29.40 -9.86 14.50
CA GLN A 110 30.34 -10.76 15.17
C GLN A 110 30.82 -11.85 14.22
N ALA A 111 32.14 -11.93 14.02
CA ALA A 111 32.73 -13.04 13.30
C ALA A 111 32.46 -14.35 14.07
N GLY A 112 31.90 -15.34 13.37
CA GLY A 112 31.72 -16.69 13.92
C GLY A 112 33.06 -17.36 14.22
N ALA A 113 33.03 -18.53 14.86
CA ALA A 113 34.23 -19.29 15.23
C ALA A 113 34.96 -19.85 13.98
N GLY A 114 35.71 -19.00 13.29
CA GLY A 114 36.63 -19.34 12.21
C GLY A 114 37.92 -18.55 12.43
N GLY A 115 38.95 -19.23 12.95
CA GLY A 115 40.25 -18.62 13.23
C GLY A 115 40.91 -18.02 11.99
N THR A 116 41.77 -17.02 12.22
CA THR A 116 42.74 -16.32 11.35
C THR A 116 42.36 -15.86 9.93
N GLU A 117 41.22 -16.26 9.36
CA GLU A 117 40.77 -15.84 8.01
C GLU A 117 39.43 -15.08 8.02
N ALA A 118 38.85 -14.82 9.19
CA ALA A 118 37.65 -14.01 9.34
C ALA A 118 37.97 -12.64 9.98
N GLN A 119 38.53 -11.74 9.19
CA GLN A 119 38.51 -10.28 9.42
C GLN A 119 38.11 -9.57 8.13
#